data_AF-A0A9P5HEB2-F1
#
_entry.id   AF-A0A9P5HEB2-F1
#
_cell.length_a   1.000
_cell.length_b   1.000
_cell.length_c   1.000
_cell.angle_alpha   90.00
_cell.angle_beta   90.00
_cell.angle_gamma   90.00
#
_symmetry.space_group_name_H-M   'P 1'
#
loop_
_entity.id
_entity.type
_entity.pdbx_description
1 polymer ?
#
loop_
_entity_poly.entity_id
_entity_poly.type
_entity_poly.pdbx_seq_one_letter_code
_entity_poly.pdbx_strand_id
1 'polypeptide(L)'
;MASGLATKFKINTDMGESFGRWKMGPDEDLMPFIDVANIACGFHAGDPSIMLKTVRLCKKYGLKAGAYPGQQDLFGFGQRKIEVDPKDIYAMVLYQVGASKAMLNAEGMELSHVKPHGLKWWDI
;
A
#
# COMPACT_ATOMS: atom_id res chain seq x y z
N MET A 1 17.61 8.92 33.80
CA MET A 1 17.48 7.96 32.68
C MET A 1 16.47 6.90 33.10
N ALA A 2 15.19 7.07 32.77
CA ALA A 2 14.16 6.09 33.16
C ALA A 2 14.23 4.89 32.21
N SER A 3 14.98 3.87 32.61
CA SER A 3 14.94 2.54 32.02
C SER A 3 13.61 1.88 32.40
N GLY A 4 12.61 2.00 31.54
CA GLY A 4 11.28 1.40 31.74
C GLY A 4 10.16 1.96 30.87
N LEU A 5 10.46 2.54 29.71
CA LEU A 5 9.43 3.07 28.82
C LEU A 5 8.74 1.93 28.04
N ALA A 6 7.42 2.04 27.92
CA ALA A 6 6.56 1.09 27.21
C ALA A 6 7.04 0.80 25.78
N THR A 7 6.79 -0.42 25.29
CA THR A 7 7.10 -0.84 23.91
C THR A 7 6.44 0.12 22.91
N LYS A 8 7.24 0.75 22.04
CA LYS A 8 6.71 1.57 20.96
C LYS A 8 6.18 0.68 19.83
N PHE A 9 4.87 0.65 19.67
CA PHE A 9 4.21 0.02 18.52
C PHE A 9 4.12 1.00 17.35
N LYS A 10 4.10 0.44 16.13
CA LYS A 10 3.97 1.19 14.88
C LYS A 10 2.53 1.10 14.38
N ILE A 11 1.95 2.23 14.01
CA ILE A 11 0.60 2.30 13.44
C ILE A 11 0.73 2.31 11.91
N ASN A 12 0.07 1.38 11.25
CA ASN A 12 0.00 1.35 9.79
C ASN A 12 -1.42 1.61 9.30
N THR A 13 -1.55 2.18 8.11
CA THR A 13 -2.84 2.37 7.45
C THR A 13 -2.72 2.13 5.94
N ASP A 14 -3.82 1.67 5.36
CA ASP A 14 -3.96 1.46 3.92
C ASP A 14 -4.30 2.79 3.27
N MET A 15 -3.53 3.17 2.26
CA MET A 15 -3.51 4.52 1.69
C MET A 15 -3.44 4.45 0.16
N GLY A 16 -3.78 5.55 -0.50
CA GLY A 16 -3.76 5.63 -1.96
C GLY A 16 -4.83 4.77 -2.62
N GLU A 17 -5.92 4.43 -1.91
CA GLU A 17 -6.99 3.55 -2.39
C GLU A 17 -8.06 4.29 -3.21
N SER A 18 -7.84 5.57 -3.52
CA SER A 18 -8.63 6.31 -4.50
C SER A 18 -8.39 5.74 -5.93
N PHE A 19 -9.23 6.05 -6.91
CA PHE A 19 -9.03 5.63 -8.31
C PHE A 19 -9.65 6.62 -9.29
N GLY A 20 -8.84 7.21 -10.17
CA GLY A 20 -9.30 8.20 -11.14
C GLY A 20 -9.99 9.38 -10.45
N ARG A 21 -11.30 9.53 -10.69
CA ARG A 21 -12.12 10.58 -10.05
C ARG A 21 -12.69 10.18 -8.69
N TRP A 22 -12.68 8.91 -8.33
CA TRP A 22 -13.22 8.43 -7.07
C TRP A 22 -12.23 8.67 -5.94
N LYS A 23 -12.65 9.43 -4.94
CA LYS A 23 -11.89 9.63 -3.70
C LYS A 23 -12.30 8.58 -2.67
N MET A 24 -11.31 7.92 -2.10
CA MET A 24 -11.43 6.96 -1.01
C MET A 24 -10.48 7.37 0.11
N GLY A 25 -11.01 7.38 1.34
CA GLY A 25 -10.24 7.68 2.55
C GLY A 25 -9.83 9.16 2.73
N PRO A 26 -9.51 9.56 3.96
CA PRO A 26 -8.94 10.86 4.27
C PRO A 26 -7.40 10.77 4.38
N ASP A 27 -6.72 10.35 3.30
CA ASP A 27 -5.28 10.05 3.30
C ASP A 27 -4.43 11.18 3.93
N GLU A 28 -4.62 12.43 3.52
CA GLU A 28 -3.83 13.55 4.04
C GLU A 28 -4.05 13.80 5.53
N ASP A 29 -5.27 13.60 6.01
CA ASP A 29 -5.64 13.86 7.41
C ASP A 29 -5.08 12.79 8.35
N LEU A 30 -4.81 11.58 7.84
CA LEU A 30 -4.26 10.47 8.60
C LEU A 30 -2.73 10.53 8.76
N MET A 31 -2.03 11.20 7.83
CA MET A 31 -0.55 11.26 7.82
C MET A 31 0.10 11.64 9.18
N PRO A 32 -0.44 12.58 9.98
CA PRO A 32 0.16 12.94 11.27
C PRO A 32 0.07 11.86 12.36
N PHE A 33 -0.79 10.85 12.18
CA PHE A 33 -1.17 9.89 13.22
C PHE A 33 -0.62 8.49 13.00
N ILE A 34 0.01 8.24 11.86
CA ILE A 34 0.50 6.91 11.47
C ILE A 34 2.03 6.90 11.38
N ASP A 35 2.63 5.71 11.36
CA ASP A 35 4.07 5.54 11.14
C ASP A 35 4.38 4.95 9.76
N VAL A 36 3.43 4.21 9.19
CA VAL A 36 3.63 3.33 8.04
C VAL A 36 2.42 3.37 7.10
N ALA A 37 2.64 3.61 5.81
CA ALA A 37 1.59 3.58 4.79
C ALA A 37 1.71 2.32 3.90
N ASN A 38 0.60 1.61 3.72
CA ASN A 38 0.46 0.55 2.72
C ASN A 38 -0.20 1.16 1.48
N ILE A 39 0.57 1.38 0.40
CA ILE A 39 0.11 2.13 -0.77
C ILE A 39 -0.45 1.19 -1.84
N ALA A 40 -1.70 1.38 -2.26
CA ALA A 40 -2.35 0.56 -3.28
C ALA A 40 -1.61 0.58 -4.63
N CYS A 41 -1.60 -0.57 -5.30
CA CYS A 41 -0.73 -0.82 -6.45
C CYS A 41 -1.41 -0.84 -7.83
N GLY A 42 -2.67 -0.40 -7.93
CA GLY A 42 -3.37 -0.23 -9.21
C GLY A 42 -4.30 -1.38 -9.62
N PHE A 43 -4.37 -2.46 -8.84
CA PHE A 43 -5.21 -3.62 -9.16
C PHE A 43 -6.55 -3.59 -8.43
N HIS A 44 -6.54 -3.53 -7.09
CA HIS A 44 -7.77 -3.39 -6.30
C HIS A 44 -8.21 -1.94 -6.16
N ALA A 45 -7.24 -1.02 -6.16
CA ALA A 45 -7.39 0.41 -6.00
C ALA A 45 -6.08 1.13 -6.39
N GLY A 46 -6.10 2.46 -6.39
CA GLY A 46 -4.95 3.29 -6.75
C GLY A 46 -4.79 3.42 -8.27
N ASP A 47 -4.15 4.49 -8.69
CA ASP A 47 -3.66 4.66 -10.06
C ASP A 47 -2.26 5.30 -10.01
N PRO A 48 -1.53 5.40 -11.14
CA PRO A 48 -0.15 5.90 -11.11
C PRO A 48 -0.02 7.31 -10.50
N SER A 49 -1.00 8.19 -10.74
CA SER A 49 -0.96 9.56 -10.22
C SER A 49 -1.22 9.59 -8.72
N ILE A 50 -2.18 8.78 -8.25
CA ILE A 50 -2.51 8.64 -6.84
C ILE A 50 -1.35 8.00 -6.07
N MET A 51 -0.77 6.92 -6.59
CA MET A 51 0.38 6.26 -5.98
C MET A 51 1.54 7.24 -5.78
N LEU A 52 1.91 8.00 -6.82
CA LEU A 52 2.98 9.00 -6.73
C LEU A 52 2.65 10.10 -5.73
N LYS A 53 1.39 10.58 -5.71
CA LYS A 53 0.92 11.56 -4.73
C LYS A 53 1.05 11.02 -3.29
N THR A 54 0.61 9.79 -3.04
CA THR A 54 0.68 9.15 -1.71
C THR A 54 2.13 8.92 -1.27
N VAL A 55 3.03 8.54 -2.20
CA VAL A 55 4.48 8.47 -1.93
C VAL A 55 5.03 9.83 -1.51
N ARG A 56 4.71 10.90 -2.23
CA ARG A 56 5.14 12.27 -1.88
C ARG A 56 4.63 12.72 -0.52
N LEU A 57 3.40 12.35 -0.15
CA LEU A 57 2.88 12.58 1.18
C LEU A 57 3.68 11.81 2.23
N CYS A 58 3.97 10.53 2.02
CA CYS A 58 4.82 9.76 2.94
C CYS A 58 6.19 10.42 3.13
N LYS A 59 6.83 10.89 2.05
CA LYS A 59 8.09 11.64 2.10
C LYS A 59 7.96 12.90 2.95
N LYS A 60 6.92 13.71 2.69
CA LYS A 60 6.68 14.98 3.40
C LYS A 60 6.52 14.78 4.91
N TYR A 61 5.86 13.70 5.33
CA TYR A 61 5.59 13.39 6.74
C TYR A 61 6.63 12.45 7.38
N GLY A 62 7.65 12.02 6.62
CA GLY A 62 8.69 11.10 7.14
C GLY A 62 8.17 9.69 7.46
N LEU A 63 7.11 9.26 6.77
CA LEU A 63 6.51 7.94 6.97
C LEU A 63 7.24 6.86 6.15
N LYS A 64 7.21 5.63 6.67
CA LYS A 64 7.62 4.46 5.88
C LYS A 64 6.53 4.12 4.87
N ALA A 65 6.92 3.82 3.64
CA ALA A 65 6.00 3.44 2.57
C ALA A 65 6.26 2.00 2.11
N GLY A 66 5.19 1.23 1.97
CA GLY A 66 5.22 -0.14 1.47
C GLY A 66 4.19 -0.38 0.39
N ALA A 67 4.38 -1.46 -0.36
CA ALA A 67 3.46 -1.87 -1.40
C ALA A 67 2.24 -2.57 -0.77
N TYR A 68 1.05 -2.25 -1.28
CA TYR A 68 -0.21 -2.88 -0.89
C TYR A 68 -0.83 -3.61 -2.10
N PRO A 69 -0.22 -4.72 -2.56
CA PRO A 69 -0.71 -5.45 -3.72
C PRO A 69 -2.09 -6.06 -3.47
N GLY A 70 -2.97 -5.93 -4.45
CA GLY A 70 -4.38 -6.35 -4.47
C GLY A 70 -4.70 -7.28 -5.65
N GLN A 71 -5.74 -8.10 -5.54
CA GLN A 71 -6.21 -8.92 -6.67
C GLN A 71 -6.62 -7.99 -7.81
N GLN A 72 -6.56 -8.47 -9.06
CA GLN A 72 -6.96 -7.68 -10.23
C GLN A 72 -8.49 -7.55 -10.31
N ASP A 73 -9.04 -6.89 -9.30
CA ASP A 73 -10.46 -6.77 -9.03
C ASP A 73 -10.79 -5.37 -8.53
N LEU A 74 -10.76 -4.41 -9.45
CA LEU A 74 -11.09 -3.03 -9.14
C LEU A 74 -12.57 -2.87 -8.72
N PHE A 75 -13.49 -3.60 -9.36
CA PHE A 75 -14.92 -3.52 -9.07
C PHE A 75 -15.28 -4.04 -7.68
N GLY A 76 -14.66 -5.14 -7.27
CA GLY A 76 -14.84 -5.72 -5.94
C GLY A 76 -13.85 -5.18 -4.91
N PHE A 77 -13.04 -4.17 -5.26
CA PHE A 77 -12.00 -3.60 -4.40
C PHE A 77 -11.06 -4.66 -3.84
N GLY A 78 -10.76 -5.73 -4.59
CA GLY A 78 -9.91 -6.83 -4.13
C GLY A 78 -10.47 -7.64 -2.94
N GLN A 79 -11.77 -7.48 -2.62
CA GLN A 79 -12.42 -8.16 -1.49
C GLN A 79 -13.21 -9.42 -1.90
N ARG A 80 -13.26 -9.75 -3.19
CA ARG A 80 -13.94 -10.96 -3.67
C ARG A 80 -12.97 -12.13 -3.68
N LYS A 81 -13.50 -13.35 -3.49
CA LYS A 81 -12.72 -14.56 -3.70
C LYS A 81 -12.58 -14.80 -5.19
N ILE A 82 -11.35 -14.75 -5.70
CA ILE A 82 -10.99 -15.10 -7.07
C ILE A 82 -9.95 -16.20 -6.99
N GLU A 83 -10.22 -17.33 -7.66
CA GLU A 83 -9.24 -18.39 -7.81
C GLU A 83 -8.21 -17.96 -8.86
N VAL A 84 -6.94 -17.95 -8.46
CA VAL A 84 -5.81 -17.56 -9.30
C VAL A 84 -4.72 -18.59 -9.12
N ASP A 85 -4.09 -19.02 -10.23
CA ASP A 85 -2.96 -19.93 -10.16
C ASP A 85 -1.83 -19.33 -9.30
N PRO A 86 -1.17 -20.08 -8.41
CA PRO A 86 -0.09 -19.55 -7.58
C PRO A 86 1.05 -18.87 -8.37
N LYS A 87 1.34 -19.31 -9.60
CA LYS A 87 2.34 -18.66 -10.47
C LYS A 87 1.88 -17.29 -10.95
N ASP A 88 0.58 -17.16 -11.23
CA ASP A 88 -0.01 -15.87 -11.59
C ASP A 88 -0.07 -14.93 -10.38
N ILE A 89 -0.38 -15.44 -9.18
CA ILE A 89 -0.28 -14.65 -7.94
C ILE A 89 1.13 -14.09 -7.76
N TYR A 90 2.16 -14.91 -7.95
CA TYR A 90 3.55 -14.44 -7.89
C TYR A 90 3.82 -13.32 -8.90
N ALA A 91 3.42 -13.50 -10.17
CA ALA A 91 3.62 -12.50 -11.21
C ALA A 91 2.86 -11.19 -10.92
N MET A 92 1.62 -11.28 -10.43
CA MET A 92 0.80 -10.14 -10.04
C MET A 92 1.42 -9.35 -8.88
N VAL A 93 1.93 -10.04 -7.86
CA VAL A 93 2.62 -9.40 -6.73
C VAL A 93 3.93 -8.75 -7.21
N LEU A 94 4.72 -9.45 -8.04
CA LEU A 94 5.96 -8.92 -8.59
C LEU A 94 5.71 -7.64 -9.41
N TYR A 95 4.69 -7.64 -10.26
CA TYR A 95 4.29 -6.48 -11.06
C TYR A 95 3.94 -5.27 -10.17
N GLN A 96 3.05 -5.49 -9.19
CA GLN A 96 2.55 -4.44 -8.30
C GLN A 96 3.64 -3.87 -7.39
N VAL A 97 4.51 -4.73 -6.85
CA VAL A 97 5.66 -4.32 -6.04
C VAL A 97 6.68 -3.58 -6.90
N GLY A 98 6.92 -4.02 -8.13
CA GLY A 98 7.78 -3.32 -9.09
C GLY A 98 7.30 -1.91 -9.41
N ALA A 99 6.00 -1.74 -9.68
CA ALA A 99 5.38 -0.44 -9.91
C ALA A 99 5.55 0.49 -8.70
N SER A 100 5.24 0.01 -7.49
CA SER A 100 5.42 0.76 -6.24
C SER A 100 6.88 1.17 -6.02
N LYS A 101 7.81 0.22 -6.22
CA LYS A 101 9.25 0.47 -6.08
C LYS A 101 9.74 1.54 -7.06
N ALA A 102 9.24 1.56 -8.28
CA ALA A 102 9.60 2.60 -9.26
C ALA A 102 9.16 4.00 -8.79
N MET A 103 7.93 4.13 -8.27
CA MET A 103 7.43 5.41 -7.75
C MET A 103 8.20 5.88 -6.51
N LEU A 104 8.53 4.96 -5.60
CA LEU A 104 9.36 5.25 -4.42
C LEU A 104 10.76 5.72 -4.83
N ASN A 105 11.42 5.00 -5.74
CA ASN A 105 12.74 5.35 -6.23
C ASN A 105 12.75 6.73 -6.91
N ALA A 106 11.72 7.07 -7.68
CA ALA A 106 11.58 8.37 -8.33
C ALA A 106 11.53 9.54 -7.32
N GLU A 107 11.05 9.28 -6.11
CA GLU A 107 10.98 10.24 -5.01
C GLU A 107 12.14 10.07 -4.00
N GLY A 108 13.14 9.22 -4.30
CA GLY A 108 14.28 8.96 -3.42
C GLY A 108 13.91 8.26 -2.10
N MET A 109 12.84 7.46 -2.12
CA MET A 109 12.40 6.65 -0.98
C MET A 109 12.68 5.16 -1.25
N GLU A 110 12.85 4.40 -0.18
CA GLU A 110 13.00 2.95 -0.25
C GLU A 110 11.69 2.23 0.06
N LEU A 111 11.48 1.06 -0.55
CA LEU A 111 10.37 0.18 -0.22
C LEU A 111 10.60 -0.46 1.16
N SER A 112 9.73 -0.14 2.12
CA SER A 112 9.89 -0.60 3.51
C SER A 112 9.33 -2.00 3.75
N HIS A 113 8.24 -2.37 3.09
CA HIS A 113 7.51 -3.63 3.33
C HIS A 113 6.53 -3.92 2.20
N VAL A 114 5.93 -5.11 2.26
CA VAL A 114 4.80 -5.54 1.42
C VAL A 114 3.72 -6.09 2.34
N LYS A 115 2.48 -5.61 2.19
CA LYS A 115 1.30 -6.13 2.90
C LYS A 115 0.26 -6.49 1.83
N PRO A 116 -0.23 -7.73 1.72
CA PRO A 116 -1.30 -8.04 0.77
C PRO A 116 -2.62 -7.38 1.17
N HIS A 117 -3.36 -6.86 0.19
CA HIS A 117 -4.70 -6.29 0.35
C HIS A 117 -5.78 -7.36 0.27
N GLY A 118 -6.89 -7.13 0.99
CA GLY A 118 -8.14 -7.86 0.80
C GLY A 118 -8.15 -9.25 1.44
N LEU A 119 -8.96 -10.15 0.85
CA LEU A 119 -9.07 -11.53 1.32
C LEU A 119 -7.73 -12.27 1.22
N LYS A 120 -7.57 -13.31 2.04
CA LYS A 120 -6.40 -14.20 1.95
C LYS A 120 -6.26 -14.72 0.51
N TRP A 121 -5.06 -14.55 -0.02
CA TRP A 121 -4.71 -15.01 -1.37
C TRP A 121 -4.20 -16.43 -1.41
N TRP A 122 -3.91 -17.01 -0.25
CA TRP A 122 -3.05 -18.17 -0.08
C TRP A 122 -3.77 -19.31 0.66
N ASP A 123 -5.01 -19.60 0.29
CA ASP A 123 -5.60 -20.91 0.62
C ASP A 123 -4.94 -22.00 -0.25
N ILE A 124 -3.62 -22.19 -0.05
CA ILE A 124 -2.81 -23.31 -0.54
C ILE A 124 -2.96 -24.47 0.45
#